data_AF-A0A8T0Q4T6-F1
#
_entry.id   AF-A0A8T0Q4T6-F1
#
_cell.length_a   1.000
_cell.length_b   1.000
_cell.length_c   1.000
_cell.angle_alpha   90.00
_cell.angle_beta   90.00
_cell.angle_gamma   90.00
#
_symmetry.space_group_name_H-M   'P 1'
#
loop_
_entity.id
_entity.type
_entity.pdbx_description
1 polymer ?
#
loop_
_entity_poly.entity_id
_entity_poly.type
_entity_poly.pdbx_seq_one_letter_code
_entity_poly.pdbx_strand_id
1 'polypeptide(L)' 'QVGEYEESVGTCYLFSESDAESKPPSDETTPSDENTNKPAGSSKQAPSKEVNHLASVQKILKFRPINAEAPAAQSISG' A
#
# COMPACT_ATOMS: atom_id res chain seq x y z
N GLN A 1 -21.00 -10.44 -25.37
CA GLN A 1 -20.53 -9.11 -25.78
C GLN A 1 -19.42 -8.68 -24.82
N VAL A 2 -18.34 -8.09 -25.32
CA VAL A 2 -17.21 -7.59 -24.51
C VAL A 2 -17.45 -6.09 -24.24
N GLY A 3 -17.09 -5.60 -23.06
CA GLY A 3 -17.29 -4.21 -22.62
C GLY A 3 -16.56 -3.13 -23.43
N GLU A 4 -16.70 -1.87 -23.00
CA GLU A 4 -16.12 -0.69 -23.66
C GLU A 4 -15.01 -0.06 -22.81
N TYR A 5 -14.10 0.70 -23.43
CA TYR A 5 -13.10 1.49 -22.70
C TYR A 5 -13.48 2.97 -22.70
N GLU A 6 -13.37 3.62 -21.53
CA GLU A 6 -13.55 5.07 -21.35
C GLU A 6 -12.20 5.71 -20.96
N GLU A 7 -11.83 6.83 -21.59
CA GLU A 7 -10.63 7.59 -21.23
C GLU A 7 -10.88 8.45 -19.99
N SER A 8 -10.00 8.36 -18.99
CA SER A 8 -10.04 9.21 -17.81
C SER A 8 -9.42 10.59 -18.07
N VAL A 9 -9.98 11.63 -17.45
CA VAL A 9 -9.36 12.97 -17.42
C VAL A 9 -8.51 13.11 -16.15
N GLY A 10 -7.27 13.56 -16.32
CA GLY A 10 -6.36 13.86 -15.21
C GLY A 10 -5.10 12.99 -15.19
N THR A 11 -4.35 13.15 -14.11
CA THR A 11 -3.06 12.49 -13.88
C THR A 11 -3.21 11.40 -12.83
N CYS A 12 -2.72 10.20 -13.13
CA CYS A 12 -2.68 9.09 -12.19
C CYS A 12 -1.24 8.80 -11.79
N TYR A 13 -1.00 8.63 -10.49
CA TYR A 13 0.30 8.23 -9.95
C TYR A 13 0.25 6.76 -9.57
N LEU A 14 1.23 6.00 -10.05
CA LEU A 14 1.39 4.58 -9.78
C LEU A 14 2.53 4.39 -8.78
N PHE A 15 2.27 3.62 -7.74
CA PHE A 15 3.23 3.24 -6.72
C PHE A 15 3.27 1.72 -6.60
N SER A 16 4.46 1.17 -6.35
CA SER A 16 4.63 -0.22 -5.91
C SER A 16 4.80 -0.27 -4.40
N GLU A 17 4.17 -1.24 -3.78
CA GLU A 17 4.39 -1.60 -2.37
C GLU A 17 5.18 -2.91 -2.31
N SER A 18 6.24 -2.94 -1.51
CA SER A 18 6.99 -4.15 -1.18
C SER A 18 7.19 -4.26 0.32
N ASP A 19 7.39 -5.48 0.83
CA ASP A 19 7.93 -5.63 2.18
C ASP A 19 9.34 -5.05 2.20
N ALA A 20 9.59 -4.13 3.13
CA ALA A 20 10.93 -3.64 3.35
C ALA A 20 11.73 -4.78 3.98
N GLU A 21 12.96 -4.96 3.50
CA GLU A 21 13.84 -5.99 4.04
C GLU A 21 14.02 -5.73 5.54
N SER A 22 13.67 -6.73 6.35
CA SER A 22 13.81 -6.63 7.80
C SER A 22 15.29 -6.42 8.09
N LYS A 23 15.65 -5.20 8.54
CA LYS A 23 17.01 -4.92 8.97
C LYS A 23 17.42 -6.02 9.95
N PRO A 24 18.54 -6.73 9.73
CA PRO A 24 18.97 -7.74 10.67
C PRO A 24 19.08 -7.10 12.06
N PRO A 25 18.74 -7.84 13.14
CA PRO A 25 19.03 -7.35 14.48
C PRO A 25 20.51 -6.98 14.49
N SER A 26 20.80 -5.73 14.84
CA SER A 26 22.17 -5.24 14.92
C SER A 26 22.87 -6.07 15.99
N ASP A 27 23.65 -7.08 15.58
CA ASP A 27 24.62 -7.77 16.43
C ASP A 27 25.82 -6.82 16.65
N GLU A 28 25.56 -5.65 17.23
CA GLU A 28 26.63 -4.88 17.86
C GLU A 28 26.84 -5.47 19.25
N THR A 29 27.59 -6.57 19.32
CA THR A 29 28.24 -6.96 20.57
C THR A 29 29.39 -5.98 20.80
N THR A 30 29.10 -4.85 21.43
CA THR A 30 30.09 -4.04 22.15
C THR A 30 30.00 -4.41 23.63
N PRO A 31 31.04 -4.96 24.26
CA PRO A 31 31.02 -5.24 25.68
C PRO A 31 31.46 -3.96 26.42
N SER A 32 30.55 -3.25 27.08
CA SER A 32 30.93 -2.37 28.18
C SER A 32 29.72 -2.02 29.05
N ASP A 33 29.76 -2.61 30.24
CA ASP A 33 29.42 -2.09 31.56
C ASP A 33 27.98 -1.64 31.87
N GLU A 34 27.28 -2.57 32.53
CA GLU A 34 26.61 -2.37 33.82
C GLU A 34 25.72 -1.12 33.98
N ASN A 35 24.46 -1.22 33.54
CA ASN A 35 23.32 -0.70 34.31
C ASN A 35 22.04 -1.47 33.99
N THR A 36 21.57 -2.21 34.99
CA THR A 36 20.31 -2.94 35.00
C THR A 36 19.11 -1.99 34.91
N ASN A 37 18.62 -1.73 33.70
CA ASN A 37 17.22 -1.36 33.50
C ASN A 37 16.70 -2.03 32.23
N LYS A 38 16.00 -3.14 32.43
CA LYS A 38 15.32 -3.91 31.39
C LYS A 38 13.93 -3.29 31.15
N PRO A 39 13.65 -2.69 29.98
CA PRO A 39 12.34 -2.87 29.38
C PRO A 39 12.40 -4.15 28.54
N ALA A 40 11.43 -5.03 28.74
CA ALA A 40 11.25 -6.22 27.91
C ALA A 40 10.89 -5.78 26.48
N GLY A 41 11.92 -5.50 25.68
CA GLY A 41 11.80 -5.10 24.28
C GLY A 41 11.52 -6.30 23.40
N SER A 42 10.33 -6.88 23.50
CA SER A 42 9.73 -7.56 22.34
C SER A 42 8.77 -6.58 21.68
N SER A 43 9.33 -5.49 21.14
CA SER A 43 8.62 -4.78 20.07
C SER A 43 8.53 -5.77 18.91
N LYS A 44 7.38 -6.43 18.77
CA LYS A 44 7.02 -7.06 17.50
C LYS A 44 6.89 -5.91 16.51
N GLN A 45 8.01 -5.51 15.92
CA GLN A 45 8.02 -4.49 14.88
C GLN A 45 7.13 -5.02 13.77
N ALA A 46 6.01 -4.33 13.53
CA ALA A 46 5.15 -4.65 12.40
C ALA A 46 6.02 -4.60 11.13
N PRO A 47 5.85 -5.54 10.18
CA PRO A 47 6.58 -5.52 8.93
C PRO A 47 6.46 -4.13 8.30
N SER A 48 7.58 -3.46 8.11
CA SER A 48 7.61 -2.17 7.41
C SER A 48 7.40 -2.41 5.93
N LYS A 49 6.56 -1.60 5.30
CA LYS A 49 6.36 -1.59 3.85
C LYS A 49 7.18 -0.47 3.24
N GLU A 50 7.76 -0.72 2.08
CA GLU A 50 8.41 0.28 1.25
C GLU A 50 7.46 0.63 0.10
N VAL A 51 7.25 1.93 -0.13
CA VAL A 51 6.41 2.44 -1.20
C VAL A 51 7.29 3.23 -2.16
N ASN A 52 7.37 2.76 -3.40
CA ASN A 52 8.18 3.37 -4.45
C ASN A 52 7.29 3.95 -5.55
N HIS A 53 7.57 5.19 -5.95
CA HIS A 53 6.89 5.80 -7.10
C HIS A 53 7.38 5.15 -8.40
N LEU A 54 6.45 4.63 -9.21
CA LEU A 54 6.76 4.01 -10.48
C LEU A 54 6.60 4.98 -11.65
N ALA A 55 5.44 5.62 -11.75
CA ALA A 55 5.09 6.43 -12.91
C ALA A 55 3.98 7.43 -12.60
N SER A 56 3.97 8.51 -13.38
CA SER A 56 2.84 9.43 -13.50
C SER A 56 2.31 9.33 -14.93
N VAL A 57 1.05 8.92 -15.08
CA VAL A 57 0.42 8.73 -16.39
C VAL A 57 -0.70 9.75 -16.59
N GLN A 58 -0.73 10.34 -17.77
CA GLN A 58 -1.84 11.17 -18.22
C GLN A 58 -2.81 10.27 -18.99
N LYS A 59 -4.09 10.33 -18.63
CA LYS A 59 -5.19 9.63 -19.33
C LYS A 59 -5.07 8.10 -19.30
N ILE A 60 -5.96 7.43 -18.55
CA ILE A 60 -6.03 5.98 -18.43
C ILE A 60 -7.31 5.47 -19.10
N LEU A 61 -7.23 4.33 -19.79
CA LEU A 61 -8.41 3.64 -20.30
C LEU A 61 -9.02 2.75 -19.21
N LYS A 62 -10.23 3.07 -18.77
CA LYS A 62 -11.03 2.27 -17.85
C LYS A 62 -12.00 1.37 -18.62
N PHE A 63 -11.89 0.08 -18.41
CA PHE A 63 -12.84 -0.87 -18.99
C PHE A 63 -14.17 -0.86 -18.22
N ARG A 64 -15.29 -0.80 -18.95
CA ARG A 64 -16.66 -0.93 -18.44
C ARG A 64 -17.35 -2.13 -19.08
N PRO A 65 -17.60 -3.21 -18.31
CA PRO A 65 -18.34 -4.36 -18.82
C PRO A 65 -19.82 -4.01 -19.01
N ILE A 66 -20.40 -4.48 -20.10
CA ILE A 66 -21.78 -4.15 -20.53
C ILE A 66 -22.86 -4.68 -19.57
N ASN A 67 -22.53 -5.68 -18.73
CA ASN A 67 -23.44 -6.26 -17.74
C ASN A 67 -23.11 -5.85 -16.29
N ALA A 68 -22.29 -4.82 -16.06
CA ALA A 68 -22.20 -4.25 -14.72
C ALA A 68 -23.49 -3.48 -14.44
N GLU A 69 -24.49 -4.18 -13.90
CA GLU A 69 -25.60 -3.56 -13.18
C GLU A 69 -24.98 -2.50 -12.25
N ALA A 70 -25.38 -1.24 -12.43
CA ALA A 70 -24.91 -0.17 -11.58
C ALA A 70 -25.15 -0.59 -10.12
N PRO A 71 -24.22 -0.34 -9.16
CA PRO A 71 -24.56 -0.54 -7.77
C PRO A 71 -25.84 0.26 -7.53
N ALA A 72 -26.93 -0.44 -7.20
CA ALA A 72 -28.21 0.16 -6.95
C ALA A 72 -27.95 1.36 -6.03
N ALA A 73 -28.20 2.57 -6.54
CA ALA A 73 -28.29 3.72 -5.69
C ALA A 73 -29.39 3.35 -4.69
N GLN A 74 -28.99 2.92 -3.49
CA GLN A 74 -29.93 2.76 -2.39
C GLN A 74 -30.38 4.18 -2.07
N SER A 75 -31.44 4.59 -2.74
CA SER A 75 -32.24 5.74 -2.36
C SER A 75 -32.77 5.44 -0.96
N ILE A 76 -32.05 5.91 0.05
CA ILE A 76 -32.60 6.11 1.39
C ILE A 76 -33.67 7.20 1.24
N SER A 77 -34.90 6.75 1.04
CA SER A 77 -36.12 7.56 1.09
C SER A 77 -36.58 7.67 2.54
N GLY A 78 -36.68 8.90 3.03
CA GLY A 78 -37.67 9.39 4.01
C GLY A 78 -37.59 8.86 5.43
#